data_AF-A0A060CMJ5-F1
#
_entry.id   AF-A0A060CMJ5-F1
#
_cell.length_a   1.000
_cell.length_b   1.000
_cell.length_c   1.000
_cell.angle_alpha   90.00
_cell.angle_beta   90.00
_cell.angle_gamma   90.00
#
_symmetry.space_group_name_H-M   'P 1'
#
loop_
_entity.id
_entity.type
_entity.pdbx_description
1 polymer ?
#
loop_
_entity_poly.entity_id
_entity_poly.type
_entity_poly.pdbx_seq_one_letter_code
_entity_poly.pdbx_strand_id
1 'polypeptide(L)'
;FRADKPSVTIFMIGDSTMADKVLTGGNPERGWGQMLPGFLSEEVRVENHAVNGRSSKSFIDEGRWDTVLSRIRKGDYVFIQFGHNDEKTILNVIPIRALLLMRI
;
A
#
# COMPACT_ATOMS: atom_id res chain seq x y z
N PHE A 1 -0.85 -21.93 24.92
CA PHE A 1 -2.02 -21.10 24.63
C PHE A 1 -1.57 -19.67 24.38
N ARG A 2 -1.40 -19.24 23.12
CA ARG A 2 -1.34 -17.79 22.81
C ARG A 2 -2.79 -17.37 22.67
N ALA A 3 -3.27 -16.52 23.58
CA ALA A 3 -4.56 -15.87 23.41
C ALA A 3 -4.58 -15.17 22.04
N ASP A 4 -5.73 -15.15 21.37
CA ASP A 4 -5.98 -14.41 20.14
C ASP A 4 -5.70 -12.92 20.37
N LYS A 5 -4.43 -12.52 20.27
CA LYS A 5 -4.05 -11.11 20.22
C LYS A 5 -4.64 -10.56 18.93
N PRO A 6 -5.36 -9.43 18.97
CA PRO A 6 -5.83 -8.81 17.74
C PRO A 6 -4.61 -8.48 16.88
N SER A 7 -4.51 -9.11 15.70
CA SER A 7 -3.45 -8.84 14.75
C SER A 7 -3.73 -7.50 14.08
N VAL A 8 -2.84 -6.54 14.32
CA VAL A 8 -2.88 -5.25 13.63
C VAL A 8 -2.58 -5.52 12.16
N THR A 9 -3.43 -5.02 11.25
CA THR A 9 -3.13 -5.05 9.82
C THR A 9 -2.59 -3.69 9.37
N ILE A 10 -1.47 -3.69 8.67
CA ILE A 10 -0.98 -2.56 7.89
C ILE A 10 -1.39 -2.78 6.44
N PHE A 11 -2.31 -1.96 5.95
CA PHE A 11 -2.64 -1.87 4.54
C PHE A 11 -1.69 -0.88 3.88
N MET A 12 -1.12 -1.23 2.73
CA MET A 12 -0.25 -0.33 1.98
C MET A 12 -0.83 -0.08 0.60
N ILE A 13 -0.96 1.19 0.21
CA ILE A 13 -1.39 1.59 -1.12
C ILE A 13 -0.34 2.52 -1.74
N GLY A 14 -0.02 2.28 -3.00
CA GLY A 14 1.02 3.04 -3.67
C GLY A 14 1.34 2.58 -5.08
N ASP A 15 2.47 3.08 -5.58
CA ASP A 15 2.97 2.84 -6.92
C ASP A 15 4.00 1.69 -6.99
N SER A 16 4.74 1.61 -8.12
CA SER A 16 5.75 0.58 -8.38
C SER A 16 6.88 0.52 -7.35
N THR A 17 7.16 1.60 -6.63
CA THR A 17 8.23 1.64 -5.62
C THR A 17 7.83 0.93 -4.33
N MET A 18 6.53 0.72 -4.09
CA MET A 18 5.98 -0.03 -2.95
C MET A 18 5.51 -1.44 -3.35
N ALA A 19 5.05 -1.62 -4.59
CA ALA A 19 4.41 -2.84 -5.09
C ALA A 19 5.26 -4.11 -5.01
N ASP A 20 4.59 -5.24 -4.76
CA ASP A 20 5.21 -6.57 -4.83
C ASP A 20 5.66 -6.90 -6.26
N LYS A 21 6.83 -7.51 -6.36
CA LYS A 21 7.46 -7.90 -7.63
C LYS A 21 7.61 -9.41 -7.71
N VAL A 22 7.42 -9.94 -8.92
CA VAL A 22 7.60 -11.35 -9.23
C VAL A 22 9.04 -11.76 -8.95
N LEU A 23 9.24 -12.85 -8.22
CA LEU A 23 10.55 -13.37 -7.84
C LEU A 23 11.16 -14.29 -8.91
N THR A 24 10.37 -14.75 -9.87
CA THR A 24 10.82 -15.64 -10.94
C THR A 24 11.50 -14.86 -12.07
N GLY A 25 12.23 -15.57 -12.94
CA GLY A 25 12.86 -14.98 -14.12
C GLY A 25 14.05 -14.07 -13.85
N GLY A 26 14.63 -14.11 -12.64
CA GLY A 26 15.80 -13.29 -12.30
C GLY A 26 15.49 -11.80 -12.11
N ASN A 27 14.23 -11.43 -11.90
CA ASN A 27 13.83 -10.03 -11.69
C ASN A 27 14.46 -9.45 -10.40
N PRO A 28 15.33 -8.42 -10.51
CA PRO A 28 15.97 -7.82 -9.33
C PRO A 28 15.08 -6.79 -8.62
N GLU A 29 14.00 -6.31 -9.24
CA GLU A 29 13.17 -5.25 -8.65
C GLU A 29 12.47 -5.69 -7.37
N ARG A 30 12.43 -4.84 -6.35
CA ARG A 30 11.62 -5.02 -5.14
C ARG A 30 10.98 -3.69 -4.76
N GLY A 31 9.68 -3.68 -4.53
CA GLY A 31 9.05 -2.57 -3.84
C GLY A 31 9.43 -2.61 -2.36
N TRP A 32 9.57 -1.45 -1.70
CA TRP A 32 9.91 -1.43 -0.28
C TRP A 32 8.83 -2.10 0.59
N GLY A 33 7.56 -2.03 0.15
CA GLY A 33 6.42 -2.70 0.80
C GLY A 33 6.58 -4.23 0.82
N GLN A 34 7.14 -4.81 -0.23
CA GLN A 34 7.44 -6.25 -0.31
C GLN A 34 8.42 -6.70 0.78
N MET A 35 9.31 -5.80 1.22
CA MET A 35 10.35 -6.09 2.21
C MET A 35 9.92 -5.76 3.65
N LEU A 36 8.94 -4.87 3.83
CA LEU A 36 8.48 -4.40 5.14
C LEU A 36 8.15 -5.52 6.14
N PRO A 37 7.49 -6.65 5.76
CA PRO A 37 7.17 -7.72 6.72
C PRO A 37 8.39 -8.26 7.47
N GLY A 38 9.59 -8.25 6.85
CA GLY A 38 10.82 -8.72 7.48
C GLY A 38 11.33 -7.86 8.65
N PHE A 39 10.74 -6.68 8.86
CA PHE A 39 11.09 -5.74 9.92
C PHE A 39 10.03 -5.65 11.03
N LEU A 40 8.95 -6.44 10.94
CA LEU A 40 7.82 -6.39 11.85
C LEU A 40 7.73 -7.67 12.69
N SER A 41 7.03 -7.58 13.83
CA SER A 41 6.72 -8.78 14.62
C SER A 41 5.69 -9.65 13.90
N GLU A 42 5.66 -10.95 14.20
CA GLU A 42 4.66 -11.89 13.68
C GLU A 42 3.21 -11.54 14.06
N GLU A 43 3.02 -10.61 15.00
CA GLU A 43 1.71 -10.12 15.43
C GLU A 43 1.13 -9.07 14.47
N VAL A 44 1.92 -8.56 13.52
CA VAL A 44 1.51 -7.57 12.52
C VAL A 44 1.36 -8.22 11.16
N ARG A 45 0.18 -8.07 10.56
CA ARG A 45 -0.09 -8.52 9.20
C ARG A 45 0.11 -7.36 8.23
N VAL A 46 0.71 -7.62 7.08
CA VAL A 46 0.86 -6.63 6.01
C VAL A 46 0.02 -7.05 4.81
N GLU A 47 -0.84 -6.16 4.33
CA GLU A 47 -1.50 -6.29 3.03
C GLU A 47 -0.97 -5.22 2.07
N ASN A 48 -0.12 -5.63 1.14
CA ASN A 48 0.39 -4.74 0.10
C ASN A 48 -0.56 -4.69 -1.10
N HIS A 49 -1.25 -3.56 -1.26
CA HIS A 49 -2.15 -3.28 -2.39
C HIS A 49 -1.52 -2.32 -3.40
N ALA A 50 -0.25 -1.94 -3.24
CA ALA A 50 0.43 -1.10 -4.21
C ALA A 50 0.60 -1.78 -5.56
N VAL A 51 0.51 -0.99 -6.64
CA VAL A 51 0.51 -1.53 -8.00
C VAL A 51 1.37 -0.68 -8.91
N ASN A 52 2.16 -1.36 -9.74
CA ASN A 52 3.00 -0.71 -10.75
C ASN A 52 2.20 0.24 -11.64
N GLY A 53 2.77 1.43 -11.86
CA GLY A 53 2.23 2.44 -12.78
C GLY A 53 1.00 3.21 -12.28
N ARG A 54 0.53 2.98 -11.05
CA ARG A 54 -0.64 3.70 -10.53
C ARG A 54 -0.25 5.07 -10.00
N SER A 55 -1.07 6.06 -10.35
CA SER A 55 -1.16 7.33 -9.63
C SER A 55 -2.22 7.22 -8.54
N SER A 56 -2.30 8.20 -7.64
CA SER A 56 -3.41 8.25 -6.67
C SER A 56 -4.77 8.26 -7.36
N LYS A 57 -4.89 9.01 -8.47
CA LYS A 57 -6.11 9.08 -9.29
C LYS A 57 -6.47 7.72 -9.89
N SER A 58 -5.54 7.08 -10.60
CA SER A 58 -5.85 5.80 -11.26
C SER A 58 -6.15 4.71 -10.23
N PHE A 59 -5.53 4.76 -9.05
CA PHE A 59 -5.82 3.83 -7.96
C PHE A 59 -7.27 3.94 -7.46
N ILE A 60 -7.78 5.18 -7.35
CA ILE A 60 -9.19 5.44 -6.99
C ILE A 60 -10.12 5.05 -8.14
N ASP A 61 -9.83 5.50 -9.37
CA ASP A 61 -10.66 5.23 -10.55
C ASP A 61 -10.82 3.73 -10.84
N GLU A 62 -9.79 2.92 -10.54
CA GLU A 62 -9.80 1.46 -10.68
C GLU A 62 -10.52 0.74 -9.51
N GLY A 63 -11.09 1.46 -8.53
CA GLY A 63 -11.79 0.88 -7.38
C GLY A 63 -10.88 0.15 -6.37
N ARG A 64 -9.56 0.37 -6.45
CA ARG A 64 -8.60 -0.30 -5.56
C ARG A 64 -8.67 0.24 -4.14
N TRP A 65 -9.00 1.52 -4.00
CA TRP A 65 -9.25 2.13 -2.69
C TRP A 65 -10.45 1.50 -1.99
N ASP A 66 -11.55 1.23 -2.71
CA ASP A 66 -12.75 0.61 -2.14
C ASP A 66 -12.47 -0.81 -1.63
N THR A 67 -11.59 -1.55 -2.31
CA THR A 67 -11.13 -2.87 -1.87
C THR A 67 -10.46 -2.80 -0.50
N VAL A 68 -9.63 -1.78 -0.27
CA VAL A 68 -8.93 -1.59 1.00
C VAL A 68 -9.90 -1.08 2.07
N LEU A 69 -10.72 -0.07 1.76
CA LEU A 69 -11.73 0.49 2.67
C LEU A 69 -12.70 -0.57 3.21
N SER A 70 -13.13 -1.53 2.40
CA SER A 70 -14.05 -2.57 2.82
C SER A 70 -13.47 -3.56 3.85
N ARG A 71 -12.15 -3.54 4.08
CA ARG A 71 -11.42 -4.49 4.95
C ARG A 71 -10.79 -3.86 6.18
N ILE A 72 -10.55 -2.56 6.16
CA ILE A 72 -9.92 -1.84 7.28
C ILE A 72 -10.85 -1.87 8.49
N ARG A 73 -10.28 -2.12 9.66
CA ARG A 73 -10.97 -2.07 10.95
C ARG A 73 -10.26 -1.10 11.89
N LYS A 74 -10.97 -0.67 12.93
CA LYS A 74 -10.39 0.14 14.01
C LYS A 74 -9.17 -0.57 14.59
N GLY A 75 -8.04 0.14 14.70
CA GLY A 75 -6.76 -0.39 15.15
C GLY A 75 -5.78 -0.74 14.02
N ASP A 76 -6.25 -0.81 12.77
CA ASP A 76 -5.39 -1.00 11.60
C ASP A 76 -4.71 0.32 11.18
N TYR A 77 -3.70 0.20 10.31
CA TYR A 77 -3.00 1.33 9.70
C TYR A 77 -3.11 1.28 8.19
N VAL A 78 -3.15 2.46 7.56
CA VAL A 78 -2.99 2.60 6.12
C VAL A 78 -1.76 3.44 5.82
N PHE A 79 -0.81 2.86 5.10
CA PHE A 79 0.37 3.55 4.58
C PHE A 79 0.10 3.92 3.12
N ILE A 80 0.23 5.21 2.80
CA ILE A 80 -0.10 5.75 1.49
C ILE A 80 1.15 6.39 0.87
N GLN A 81 1.59 5.90 -0.29
CA GLN A 81 2.70 6.48 -1.05
C GLN A 81 2.41 6.53 -2.55
N PHE A 82 2.15 7.74 -3.04
CA PHE A 82 1.99 8.04 -4.46
C PHE A 82 2.83 9.28 -4.81
N GLY A 83 3.00 9.57 -6.09
CA GLY A 83 3.82 10.69 -6.57
C GLY A 83 4.42 10.45 -7.94
N HIS A 84 5.17 9.34 -8.13
CA HIS A 84 5.93 9.11 -9.38
C HIS A 84 5.05 9.04 -10.64
N ASN A 85 3.78 8.67 -10.50
CA ASN A 85 2.84 8.62 -11.63
C ASN A 85 1.80 9.75 -11.58
N ASP A 86 1.77 10.54 -10.51
CA ASP A 86 0.84 11.65 -10.32
C ASP A 86 1.32 12.92 -11.03
N GLU A 87 2.64 13.07 -11.20
CA GLU A 87 3.23 14.16 -12.00
C GLU A 87 2.90 14.07 -13.50
N LYS A 88 2.42 12.92 -13.97
CA LYS A 88 2.07 12.70 -15.37
C LYS A 88 0.74 13.39 -15.66
N THR A 89 0.83 14.61 -16.17
CA THR A 89 -0.31 15.48 -16.45
C THR A 89 -1.30 14.86 -17.43
N ILE A 90 -2.53 14.60 -16.95
CA ILE A 90 -3.75 14.74 -17.74
C ILE A 90 -4.60 15.77 -16.98
N LEU A 91 -5.07 16.81 -17.67
CA LEU A 91 -5.75 17.99 -17.13
C LEU A 91 -6.75 17.63 -15.99
N ASN A 92 -6.63 18.32 -14.85
CA ASN A 92 -7.38 18.23 -13.58
C ASN A 92 -6.77 17.31 -12.50
N VAL A 93 -5.85 17.86 -11.71
CA VAL A 93 -5.24 17.18 -10.55
C VAL A 93 -5.69 17.85 -9.25
N ILE A 94 -6.26 17.07 -8.33
CA ILE A 94 -6.34 17.44 -6.90
C ILE A 94 -4.97 17.10 -6.30
N PRO A 95 -4.20 18.07 -5.75
CA PRO A 95 -2.90 17.77 -5.20
C PRO A 95 -3.05 17.03 -3.86
N ILE A 96 -2.41 15.88 -3.73
CA ILE A 96 -2.21 15.23 -2.42
C ILE A 96 -0.71 15.14 -2.16
N ARG A 97 -0.29 15.66 -1.00
CA ARG A 97 1.08 15.52 -0.49
C ARG A 97 1.28 14.08 0.00
N ALA A 98 2.37 13.47 -0.45
CA ALA A 98 2.74 12.09 -0.13
C ALA A 98 3.11 11.89 1.35
N LEU A 99 2.87 10.66 1.81
CA LEU A 99 3.06 10.10 3.15
C LEU A 99 2.08 10.62 4.22
N LEU A 100 0.87 10.08 4.18
CA LEU A 100 -0.07 10.16 5.31
C LEU A 100 -0.13 8.79 5.99
N LEU A 101 0.25 8.74 7.26
CA LEU A 101 -0.06 7.63 8.16
C LEU A 101 -1.44 7.92 8.76
N MET A 102 -2.45 7.15 8.36
CA MET A 102 -3.76 7.18 9.03
C MET A 102 -3.84 5.99 9.97
N ARG A 103 -4.01 6.27 11.27
CA ARG A 103 -4.48 5.28 12.25
C ARG A 103 -6.00 5.38 12.31
N ILE A 104 -6.68 4.26 12.11
CA ILE A 104 -8.14 4.17 12.09
C ILE A 104 -8.68 3.71 13.46
#